data_AF-Q0KAD7-F1
#
_entry.id   AF-Q0KAD7-F1
#
_cell.length_a   1.000
_cell.length_b   1.000
_cell.length_c   1.000
_cell.angle_alpha   90.00
_cell.angle_beta   90.00
_cell.angle_gamma   90.00
#
_symmetry.space_group_name_H-M   'P 1'
#
loop_
_entity.id
_entity.type
_entity.pdbx_description
1 polymer ?
#
loop_
_entity_poly.entity_id
_entity_poly.type
_entity_poly.pdbx_seq_one_letter_code
_entity_poly.pdbx_strand_id
1 'polypeptide(L)'
;MSKLLLGPVLSFRGLGTDGSWKVTALIGIEDQARVPPVTVEGRKAGKPVILLQHAGHTYLRYDLSCKLRKNERRVPYSIEGVGEAWHFTVPGKGYAPRMAYVSCNGFSDPSGMRKLVKAENAVWADLLCNHDKDIRPAGYELDKEQLWHEARTHDQGNQRFHLMLMGGDQIYFDSIWEDLKLLKRWIGLTREEQLQYPVDADLEKEIEDYYFKHYSERWLPHARSGWGSADKPLDAAQAMARIPTVMMWDDHDIFDGWGSYSSEMQRSPLFQRLFFHARRAFWVFQMQHAVEQLPDLVPRTDVRVRSDDPLFEPVKWSQVLSSDKLALPLLDEQPGFTFAHSAGPVSVIVADLRTERSQEQVLGPGTWGALQRWLSGIESGDAASPGGINCQHLLLMSSVPVVHPKLSLAEAFLDNFGQDHVLDSCR
;
A
#
# COMPACT_ATOMS: atom_id res chain seq x y z
N MET A 1 -7.16 22.38 -18.17
CA MET A 1 -6.25 21.76 -17.17
C MET A 1 -6.68 20.32 -17.01
N SER A 2 -5.74 19.38 -16.97
CA SER A 2 -6.06 17.96 -16.76
C SER A 2 -6.40 17.79 -15.28
N LYS A 3 -7.65 17.47 -14.94
CA LYS A 3 -8.05 17.21 -13.56
C LYS A 3 -7.69 15.77 -13.20
N LEU A 4 -6.83 15.59 -12.21
CA LEU A 4 -6.55 14.27 -11.65
C LEU A 4 -7.67 13.91 -10.66
N LEU A 5 -8.12 12.66 -10.72
CA LEU A 5 -9.04 12.05 -9.75
C LEU A 5 -8.29 11.29 -8.66
N LEU A 6 -7.04 10.89 -8.93
CA LEU A 6 -6.15 10.22 -7.98
C LEU A 6 -4.70 10.52 -8.37
N GLY A 7 -3.83 10.59 -7.36
CA GLY A 7 -2.39 10.66 -7.52
C GLY A 7 -1.84 12.03 -7.95
N PRO A 8 -0.53 12.09 -8.30
CA PRO A 8 0.35 10.95 -8.56
C PRO A 8 0.68 10.12 -7.31
N VAL A 9 0.59 8.79 -7.41
CA VAL A 9 1.08 7.87 -6.37
C VAL A 9 2.31 7.16 -6.89
N LEU A 10 3.48 7.46 -6.33
CA LEU A 10 4.74 6.85 -6.72
C LEU A 10 4.91 5.47 -6.07
N SER A 11 5.36 4.47 -6.84
CA SER A 11 5.66 3.13 -6.31
C SER A 11 7.05 2.69 -6.76
N PHE A 12 7.87 2.21 -5.82
CA PHE A 12 9.17 1.64 -6.11
C PHE A 12 9.04 0.20 -6.63
N ARG A 13 9.74 -0.09 -7.72
CA ARG A 13 9.66 -1.40 -8.42
C ARG A 13 10.96 -2.19 -8.37
N GLY A 14 11.87 -1.82 -7.48
CA GLY A 14 13.18 -2.45 -7.36
C GLY A 14 14.25 -1.86 -8.29
N LEU A 15 15.41 -2.52 -8.30
CA LEU A 15 16.51 -2.20 -9.19
C LEU A 15 16.42 -3.00 -10.49
N GLY A 16 16.67 -2.34 -11.62
CA GLY A 16 16.91 -3.04 -12.88
C GLY A 16 18.33 -3.61 -12.95
N THR A 17 18.50 -4.71 -13.70
CA THR A 17 19.80 -5.33 -14.00
C THR A 17 20.77 -4.37 -14.68
N ASP A 18 20.24 -3.35 -15.36
CA ASP A 18 20.95 -2.27 -16.03
C ASP A 18 21.30 -1.07 -15.12
N GLY A 19 21.13 -1.23 -13.80
CA GLY A 19 21.37 -0.19 -12.80
C GLY A 19 20.30 0.92 -12.78
N SER A 20 19.12 0.66 -13.34
CA SER A 20 17.98 1.57 -13.19
C SER A 20 17.35 1.46 -11.79
N TRP A 21 16.91 2.60 -11.27
CA TRP A 21 15.99 2.69 -10.14
C TRP A 21 14.58 2.75 -10.71
N LYS A 22 13.81 1.66 -10.55
CA LYS A 22 12.50 1.56 -11.19
C LYS A 22 11.43 2.18 -10.32
N VAL A 23 10.66 3.11 -10.88
CA VAL A 23 9.57 3.81 -10.20
C VAL A 23 8.42 3.96 -11.17
N THR A 24 7.20 3.78 -10.68
CA THR A 24 5.99 4.10 -11.43
C THR A 24 5.21 5.21 -10.78
N ALA A 25 4.36 5.88 -11.55
CA ALA A 25 3.35 6.79 -11.03
C ALA A 25 1.95 6.35 -11.46
N LEU A 26 1.08 6.11 -10.47
CA LEU A 26 -0.35 5.90 -10.69
C LEU A 26 -1.09 7.24 -10.67
N ILE A 27 -1.96 7.45 -11.66
CA ILE A 27 -2.92 8.55 -11.69
C ILE A 27 -4.32 8.05 -12.05
N GLY A 28 -5.35 8.76 -11.61
CA GLY A 28 -6.73 8.58 -12.07
C GLY A 28 -7.21 9.75 -12.91
N ILE A 29 -7.94 9.48 -13.99
CA ILE A 29 -8.60 10.47 -14.85
C ILE A 29 -10.02 10.02 -15.21
N GLU A 30 -10.86 10.92 -15.70
CA GLU A 30 -12.15 10.55 -16.31
C GLU A 30 -11.93 9.79 -17.63
N ASP A 31 -12.76 8.80 -17.96
CA ASP A 31 -12.59 7.91 -19.12
C ASP A 31 -12.50 8.65 -20.46
N GLN A 32 -13.25 9.76 -20.59
CA GLN A 32 -13.29 10.57 -21.80
C GLN A 32 -12.19 11.64 -21.84
N ALA A 33 -11.41 11.77 -20.76
CA ALA A 33 -10.33 12.75 -20.70
C ALA A 33 -9.14 12.31 -21.56
N ARG A 34 -8.45 13.30 -22.13
CA ARG A 34 -7.18 13.05 -22.82
C ARG A 34 -6.15 12.53 -21.82
N VAL A 35 -5.57 11.36 -22.12
CA VAL A 35 -4.44 10.79 -21.38
C VAL A 35 -3.27 11.82 -21.35
N PRO A 36 -2.89 12.35 -20.18
CA PRO A 36 -1.91 13.43 -20.11
C PRO A 36 -0.50 12.90 -20.38
N PRO A 37 0.30 13.55 -21.24
CA PRO A 37 1.73 13.27 -21.32
C PRO A 37 2.43 13.49 -19.97
N VAL A 38 3.33 12.57 -19.61
CA VAL A 38 4.22 12.71 -18.44
C VAL A 38 5.64 12.93 -18.93
N THR A 39 6.38 13.80 -18.25
CA THR A 39 7.78 14.08 -18.54
C THR A 39 8.61 13.77 -17.30
N VAL A 40 9.71 13.05 -17.48
CA VAL A 40 10.68 12.69 -16.43
C VAL A 40 12.08 13.07 -16.93
N GLU A 41 12.83 13.82 -16.12
CA GLU A 41 14.15 14.37 -16.51
C GLU A 41 14.14 15.12 -17.86
N GLY A 42 13.05 15.84 -18.15
CA GLY A 42 12.87 16.57 -19.42
C GLY A 42 12.56 15.69 -20.64
N ARG A 43 12.35 14.38 -20.46
CA ARG A 43 11.99 13.43 -21.52
C ARG A 43 10.57 12.94 -21.34
N LYS A 44 9.84 12.80 -22.44
CA LYS A 44 8.49 12.22 -22.43
C LYS A 44 8.56 10.75 -21.96
N ALA A 45 7.77 10.41 -20.95
CA ALA A 45 7.61 9.04 -20.48
C ALA A 45 6.93 8.17 -21.57
N GLY A 46 7.10 6.85 -21.45
CA GLY A 46 6.43 5.89 -22.31
C GLY A 46 4.90 5.96 -22.23
N LYS A 47 4.22 5.25 -23.13
CA LYS A 47 2.76 5.11 -23.06
C LYS A 47 2.39 4.46 -21.71
N PRO A 48 1.42 5.01 -20.96
CA PRO A 48 0.99 4.39 -19.71
C PRO A 48 0.27 3.06 -19.96
N VAL A 49 0.26 2.22 -18.94
CA VAL A 49 -0.58 1.02 -18.87
C VAL A 49 -1.88 1.39 -18.15
N ILE A 50 -3.02 0.92 -18.67
CA ILE A 50 -4.31 1.03 -17.97
C ILE A 50 -4.32 -0.08 -16.91
N LEU A 51 -4.54 0.31 -15.65
CA LEU A 51 -4.65 -0.64 -14.55
C LEU A 51 -6.09 -1.08 -14.29
N LEU A 52 -7.03 -0.15 -14.48
CA LEU A 52 -8.46 -0.35 -14.23
C LEU A 52 -9.24 0.73 -14.98
N GLN A 53 -10.37 0.35 -15.57
CA GLN A 53 -11.43 1.26 -15.97
C GLN A 53 -12.69 0.88 -15.20
N HIS A 54 -13.25 1.80 -14.43
CA HIS A 54 -14.40 1.52 -13.58
C HIS A 54 -15.17 2.79 -13.28
N ALA A 55 -16.51 2.70 -13.32
CA ALA A 55 -17.43 3.81 -13.01
C ALA A 55 -17.11 5.15 -13.71
N GLY A 56 -16.66 5.12 -14.97
CA GLY A 56 -16.31 6.33 -15.72
C GLY A 56 -14.91 6.89 -15.45
N HIS A 57 -14.08 6.17 -14.69
CA HIS A 57 -12.70 6.54 -14.37
C HIS A 57 -11.69 5.55 -14.94
N THR A 58 -10.60 6.06 -15.49
CA THR A 58 -9.46 5.29 -15.97
C THR A 58 -8.25 5.54 -15.09
N TYR A 59 -7.68 4.47 -14.55
CA TYR A 59 -6.48 4.50 -13.72
C TYR A 59 -5.28 4.05 -14.54
N LEU A 60 -4.24 4.89 -14.56
CA LEU A 60 -3.09 4.77 -15.45
C LEU A 60 -1.80 4.67 -14.66
N ARG A 61 -0.88 3.83 -15.12
CA ARG A 61 0.47 3.72 -14.57
C ARG A 61 1.52 4.15 -15.59
N TYR A 62 2.34 5.12 -15.22
CA TYR A 62 3.47 5.61 -16.00
C TYR A 62 4.78 5.07 -15.46
N ASP A 63 5.76 4.87 -16.35
CA ASP A 63 7.14 4.56 -16.00
C ASP A 63 7.94 5.85 -15.77
N LEU A 64 8.46 6.03 -14.55
CA LEU A 64 9.35 7.13 -14.15
C LEU A 64 10.76 6.64 -13.84
N SER A 65 11.11 5.41 -14.24
CA SER A 65 12.40 4.80 -13.95
C SER A 65 13.56 5.64 -14.47
N CYS A 66 14.64 5.68 -13.70
CA CYS A 66 15.80 6.50 -14.01
C CYS A 66 17.10 5.75 -13.72
N LYS A 67 18.23 6.24 -14.24
CA LYS A 67 19.54 5.66 -13.93
C LYS A 67 20.07 6.15 -12.59
N LEU A 68 20.57 5.23 -11.76
CA LEU A 68 21.39 5.56 -10.60
C LEU A 68 22.73 6.15 -11.06
N ARG A 69 23.28 7.06 -10.25
CA ARG A 69 24.62 7.65 -10.44
C ARG A 69 25.48 7.34 -9.24
N LYS A 70 26.77 7.73 -9.29
CA LYS A 70 27.68 7.59 -8.14
C LYS A 70 27.12 8.29 -6.90
N ASN A 71 26.64 9.51 -7.08
CA ASN A 71 26.04 10.32 -6.03
C ASN A 71 24.52 10.29 -6.14
N GLU A 72 23.87 10.45 -5.00
CA GLU A 72 22.44 10.71 -4.88
C GLU A 72 22.02 11.94 -5.70
N ARG A 73 20.78 11.93 -6.20
CA ARG A 73 20.24 13.01 -7.03
C ARG A 73 18.71 13.08 -6.98
N ARG A 74 18.18 14.27 -7.23
CA ARG A 74 16.78 14.49 -7.60
C ARG A 74 16.47 14.03 -9.02
N VAL A 75 15.23 13.61 -9.22
CA VAL A 75 14.63 13.20 -10.49
C VAL A 75 13.35 14.02 -10.66
N PRO A 76 13.37 15.10 -11.46
CA PRO A 76 12.17 15.91 -11.69
C PRO A 76 11.20 15.20 -12.64
N TYR A 77 9.90 15.37 -12.39
CA TYR A 77 8.85 14.93 -13.29
C TYR A 77 7.63 15.85 -13.25
N SER A 78 6.82 15.83 -14.31
CA SER A 78 5.61 16.65 -14.42
C SER A 78 4.55 15.97 -15.28
N ILE A 79 3.29 16.34 -15.06
CA ILE A 79 2.15 15.85 -15.82
C ILE A 79 1.52 17.01 -16.58
N GLU A 80 1.37 16.87 -17.90
CA GLU A 80 0.81 17.94 -18.74
C GLU A 80 -0.60 18.33 -18.29
N GLY A 81 -0.80 19.63 -18.08
CA GLY A 81 -2.07 20.19 -17.66
C GLY A 81 -2.31 20.17 -16.15
N VAL A 82 -1.37 19.68 -15.35
CA VAL A 82 -1.36 19.80 -13.88
C VAL A 82 -0.41 20.92 -13.48
N GLY A 83 -0.87 21.83 -12.60
CA GLY A 83 -0.14 23.04 -12.21
C GLY A 83 1.09 22.83 -11.32
N GLU A 84 1.57 21.60 -11.17
CA GLU A 84 2.67 21.24 -10.29
C GLU A 84 3.68 20.34 -11.00
N ALA A 85 4.96 20.61 -10.73
CA ALA A 85 6.05 19.72 -11.05
C ALA A 85 6.58 19.14 -9.75
N TRP A 86 6.91 17.86 -9.78
CA TRP A 86 7.37 17.10 -8.64
C TRP A 86 8.78 16.60 -8.87
N HIS A 87 9.31 16.01 -7.83
CA HIS A 87 10.58 15.34 -7.85
C HIS A 87 10.60 14.29 -6.76
N PHE A 88 11.33 13.21 -7.02
CA PHE A 88 11.76 12.26 -6.01
C PHE A 88 13.29 12.20 -6.02
N THR A 89 13.90 11.79 -4.93
CA THR A 89 15.34 11.59 -4.84
C THR A 89 15.69 10.10 -4.88
N VAL A 90 16.76 9.74 -5.60
CA VAL A 90 17.28 8.36 -5.69
C VAL A 90 18.68 8.27 -5.08
N PRO A 91 19.02 7.17 -4.40
CA PRO A 91 20.31 7.04 -3.71
C PRO A 91 21.49 7.01 -4.67
N GLY A 92 22.69 7.18 -4.14
CA GLY A 92 23.91 6.80 -4.87
C GLY A 92 23.94 5.30 -5.14
N LYS A 93 24.54 4.88 -6.25
CA LYS A 93 24.70 3.47 -6.60
C LYS A 93 25.41 2.71 -5.47
N GLY A 94 24.79 1.64 -4.97
CA GLY A 94 25.33 0.80 -3.90
C GLY A 94 25.09 1.32 -2.48
N TYR A 95 24.52 2.51 -2.31
CA TYR A 95 24.19 3.03 -0.97
C TYR A 95 22.83 2.52 -0.50
N ALA A 96 22.68 2.39 0.81
CA ALA A 96 21.39 2.11 1.43
C ALA A 96 20.41 3.26 1.15
N PRO A 97 19.16 2.98 0.76
CA PRO A 97 18.13 4.00 0.72
C PRO A 97 17.86 4.52 2.13
N ARG A 98 17.41 5.77 2.21
CA ARG A 98 16.93 6.40 3.45
C ARG A 98 15.43 6.31 3.37
N MET A 99 14.79 5.80 4.41
CA MET A 99 13.40 5.38 4.33
C MET A 99 12.62 6.02 5.46
N ALA A 100 11.42 6.48 5.16
CA ALA A 100 10.41 6.78 6.16
C ALA A 100 9.48 5.57 6.31
N TYR A 101 8.92 5.39 7.50
CA TYR A 101 7.88 4.40 7.76
C TYR A 101 6.60 5.11 8.18
N VAL A 102 5.48 4.68 7.61
CA VAL A 102 4.13 5.15 7.96
C VAL A 102 3.16 3.97 7.99
N SER A 103 2.12 4.04 8.82
CA SER A 103 1.00 3.08 8.89
C SER A 103 -0.18 3.78 9.56
N CYS A 104 -1.36 3.16 9.52
CA CYS A 104 -2.58 3.65 10.19
C CYS A 104 -2.96 5.08 9.74
N ASN A 105 -3.16 5.26 8.43
CA ASN A 105 -3.37 6.56 7.78
C ASN A 105 -4.85 6.94 7.65
N GLY A 106 -5.74 6.36 8.46
CA GLY A 106 -7.17 6.64 8.42
C GLY A 106 -7.81 6.61 9.79
N PHE A 107 -9.14 6.74 9.80
CA PHE A 107 -9.95 6.73 11.00
C PHE A 107 -11.13 5.79 10.78
N SER A 108 -11.32 4.84 11.70
CA SER A 108 -12.49 3.96 11.69
C SER A 108 -13.80 4.71 11.98
N ASP A 109 -13.74 5.86 12.67
CA ASP A 109 -14.90 6.69 13.01
C ASP A 109 -14.67 8.19 12.72
N PRO A 110 -15.45 8.80 11.81
CA PRO A 110 -15.43 10.25 11.56
C PRO A 110 -15.72 11.12 12.80
N SER A 111 -16.43 10.61 13.80
CA SER A 111 -16.67 11.29 15.07
C SER A 111 -15.38 11.39 15.92
N GLY A 112 -14.49 10.41 15.79
CA GLY A 112 -13.16 10.39 16.39
C GLY A 112 -12.27 11.53 15.88
N MET A 113 -12.37 11.88 14.59
CA MET A 113 -11.62 13.01 14.01
C MET A 113 -11.93 14.34 14.69
N ARG A 114 -13.18 14.55 15.13
CA ARG A 114 -13.60 15.81 15.78
C ARG A 114 -13.02 15.98 17.19
N LYS A 115 -12.48 14.91 17.78
CA LYS A 115 -11.87 14.91 19.11
C LYS A 115 -10.35 15.14 19.08
N LEU A 116 -9.75 15.25 17.90
CA LEU A 116 -8.30 15.45 17.76
C LEU A 116 -7.89 16.85 18.22
N VAL A 117 -6.84 16.89 19.05
CA VAL A 117 -6.19 18.13 19.51
C VAL A 117 -5.31 18.74 18.40
N LYS A 118 -4.89 17.94 17.41
CA LYS A 118 -4.10 18.36 16.25
C LYS A 118 -4.91 18.18 14.95
N ALA A 119 -4.59 18.97 13.94
CA ALA A 119 -5.23 18.87 12.62
C ALA A 119 -5.01 17.48 11.98
N GLU A 120 -5.98 17.01 11.19
CA GLU A 120 -6.04 15.69 10.53
C GLU A 120 -4.73 15.28 9.83
N ASN A 121 -4.05 16.23 9.19
CA ASN A 121 -2.82 15.99 8.41
C ASN A 121 -1.51 16.34 9.15
N ALA A 122 -1.52 16.50 10.47
CA ALA A 122 -0.34 16.98 11.21
C ALA A 122 0.89 16.08 11.04
N VAL A 123 0.73 14.76 11.01
CA VAL A 123 1.84 13.81 10.83
C VAL A 123 2.35 13.82 9.39
N TRP A 124 1.44 13.95 8.40
CA TRP A 124 1.83 14.15 7.00
C TRP A 124 2.61 15.44 6.80
N ALA A 125 2.19 16.51 7.47
CA ALA A 125 2.87 17.79 7.42
C ALA A 125 4.28 17.72 8.00
N ASP A 126 4.47 17.03 9.14
CA ASP A 126 5.80 16.82 9.70
C ASP A 126 6.68 16.00 8.75
N LEU A 127 6.18 14.87 8.24
CA LEU A 127 6.91 14.04 7.28
C LEU A 127 7.33 14.84 6.03
N LEU A 128 6.42 15.61 5.45
CA LEU A 128 6.66 16.40 4.25
C LEU A 128 7.68 17.52 4.48
N CYS A 129 7.56 18.28 5.57
CA CYS A 129 8.51 19.33 5.91
C CYS A 129 9.91 18.76 6.23
N ASN A 130 9.96 17.56 6.80
CA ASN A 130 11.19 16.81 7.04
C ASN A 130 11.80 16.27 5.74
N HIS A 131 10.95 15.85 4.80
CA HIS A 131 11.35 15.26 3.53
C HIS A 131 11.83 16.26 2.46
N ASP A 132 11.13 17.38 2.30
CA ASP A 132 11.33 18.33 1.20
C ASP A 132 11.26 19.77 1.72
N LYS A 133 12.40 20.46 1.67
CA LYS A 133 12.47 21.86 2.11
C LYS A 133 11.68 22.83 1.21
N ASP A 134 11.39 22.46 -0.03
CA ASP A 134 10.76 23.34 -1.02
C ASP A 134 9.26 23.56 -0.71
N ILE A 135 8.69 22.77 0.21
CA ILE A 135 7.28 22.82 0.61
C ILE A 135 7.08 23.19 2.09
N ARG A 136 8.15 23.54 2.81
CA ARG A 136 8.06 23.98 4.21
C ARG A 136 7.26 25.29 4.30
N PRO A 137 6.32 25.42 5.24
CA PRO A 137 5.66 26.69 5.49
C PRO A 137 6.66 27.72 6.02
N ALA A 138 6.34 29.00 5.83
CA ALA A 138 7.15 30.08 6.37
C ALA A 138 7.25 29.96 7.91
N GLY A 139 8.46 30.03 8.44
CA GLY A 139 8.71 29.90 9.89
C GLY A 139 8.76 28.46 10.41
N TYR A 140 8.81 27.44 9.54
CA TYR A 140 9.06 26.07 9.98
C TYR A 140 10.43 25.95 10.66
N GLU A 141 10.43 25.50 11.92
CA GLU A 141 11.63 25.29 12.71
C GLU A 141 12.09 23.83 12.64
N LEU A 142 13.37 23.63 12.39
CA LEU A 142 13.98 22.30 12.40
C LEU A 142 14.37 21.92 13.83
N ASP A 143 14.04 20.70 14.25
CA ASP A 143 14.64 20.13 15.46
C ASP A 143 16.12 19.78 15.25
N LYS A 144 16.80 19.40 16.34
CA LYS A 144 18.24 19.08 16.31
C LYS A 144 18.59 17.89 15.41
N GLU A 145 17.75 16.86 15.39
CA GLU A 145 17.94 15.68 14.55
C GLU A 145 17.72 16.04 13.08
N GLN A 146 16.74 16.90 12.81
CA GLN A 146 16.49 17.41 11.47
C GLN A 146 17.66 18.27 10.96
N LEU A 147 18.21 19.16 11.79
CA LEU A 147 19.37 19.98 11.44
C LEU A 147 20.61 19.14 11.09
N TRP A 148 20.85 18.05 11.82
CA TRP A 148 21.99 17.16 11.58
C TRP A 148 22.01 16.58 10.15
N HIS A 149 20.83 16.38 9.56
CA HIS A 149 20.71 15.79 8.23
C HIS A 149 20.78 16.80 7.07
N GLU A 150 20.53 18.10 7.29
CA GLU A 150 20.41 19.11 6.22
C GLU A 150 21.67 19.18 5.34
N ALA A 151 22.86 19.16 5.94
CA ALA A 151 24.15 19.26 5.23
C ALA A 151 24.36 18.15 4.18
N ARG A 152 23.80 16.96 4.44
CA ARG A 152 23.88 15.80 3.53
C ARG A 152 22.73 15.77 2.52
N THR A 153 21.58 16.36 2.83
CA THR A 153 20.36 16.28 2.02
C THR A 153 20.03 17.64 1.39
N HIS A 154 19.30 18.49 2.09
CA HIS A 154 18.73 19.70 1.54
C HIS A 154 19.77 20.73 1.13
N ASP A 155 20.91 20.82 1.81
CA ASP A 155 22.01 21.73 1.42
C ASP A 155 22.71 21.26 0.14
N GLN A 156 22.64 19.97 -0.16
CA GLN A 156 23.07 19.38 -1.44
C GLN A 156 21.95 19.45 -2.51
N GLY A 157 20.81 20.06 -2.18
CA GLY A 157 19.65 20.15 -3.05
C GLY A 157 18.87 18.83 -3.19
N ASN A 158 19.03 17.86 -2.29
CA ASN A 158 18.32 16.58 -2.30
C ASN A 158 17.18 16.53 -1.27
N GLN A 159 16.14 15.72 -1.54
CA GLN A 159 15.14 15.37 -0.54
C GLN A 159 15.70 14.34 0.46
N ARG A 160 15.11 14.29 1.66
CA ARG A 160 15.64 13.47 2.74
C ARG A 160 15.43 11.97 2.53
N PHE A 161 14.27 11.55 2.07
CA PHE A 161 13.93 10.13 1.95
C PHE A 161 13.95 9.67 0.50
N HIS A 162 14.39 8.44 0.29
CA HIS A 162 14.39 7.75 -1.01
C HIS A 162 13.15 6.87 -1.18
N LEU A 163 12.63 6.32 -0.08
CA LEU A 163 11.45 5.44 -0.05
C LEU A 163 10.56 5.77 1.14
N MET A 164 9.27 5.45 1.00
CA MET A 164 8.29 5.46 2.08
C MET A 164 7.71 4.05 2.21
N LEU A 165 8.05 3.37 3.30
CA LEU A 165 7.48 2.08 3.65
C LEU A 165 6.11 2.31 4.29
N MET A 166 5.08 1.71 3.72
CA MET A 166 3.70 1.85 4.19
C MET A 166 3.23 0.50 4.73
N GLY A 167 3.15 0.40 6.06
CA GLY A 167 3.04 -0.86 6.80
C GLY A 167 1.64 -1.41 6.99
N GLY A 168 0.69 -1.11 6.09
CA GLY A 168 -0.72 -1.46 6.27
C GLY A 168 -1.57 -0.34 6.87
N ASP A 169 -2.89 -0.49 6.73
CA ASP A 169 -3.90 0.52 7.07
C ASP A 169 -3.67 1.84 6.33
N GLN A 170 -3.36 1.75 5.02
CA GLN A 170 -3.25 2.95 4.18
C GLN A 170 -4.61 3.58 3.93
N ILE A 171 -5.66 2.76 3.98
CA ILE A 171 -7.04 3.16 3.79
C ILE A 171 -7.93 2.29 4.70
N TYR A 172 -8.99 2.88 5.23
CA TYR A 172 -9.92 2.20 6.14
C TYR A 172 -11.24 1.99 5.42
N PHE A 173 -11.65 0.73 5.26
CA PHE A 173 -12.92 0.37 4.65
C PHE A 173 -14.04 0.10 5.66
N ASP A 174 -13.79 0.27 6.97
CA ASP A 174 -14.72 -0.08 8.06
C ASP A 174 -16.09 0.58 7.94
N SER A 175 -16.16 1.80 7.43
CA SER A 175 -17.43 2.53 7.27
C SER A 175 -18.37 1.87 6.24
N ILE A 176 -17.92 0.86 5.48
CA ILE A 176 -18.75 0.13 4.51
C ILE A 176 -19.99 -0.49 5.16
N TRP A 177 -19.86 -0.92 6.42
CA TRP A 177 -20.93 -1.52 7.21
C TRP A 177 -22.06 -0.52 7.51
N GLU A 178 -21.76 0.77 7.58
CA GLU A 178 -22.74 1.84 7.81
C GLU A 178 -23.21 2.51 6.52
N ASP A 179 -22.31 2.65 5.54
CA ASP A 179 -22.54 3.38 4.30
C ASP A 179 -23.43 2.59 3.31
N LEU A 180 -23.27 1.26 3.25
CA LEU A 180 -24.09 0.40 2.39
C LEU A 180 -25.32 -0.10 3.15
N LYS A 181 -26.52 0.29 2.68
CA LYS A 181 -27.80 -0.02 3.33
C LYS A 181 -28.01 -1.51 3.58
N LEU A 182 -27.63 -2.36 2.62
CA LEU A 182 -27.76 -3.81 2.72
C LEU A 182 -26.81 -4.41 3.77
N LEU A 183 -25.58 -3.89 3.87
CA LEU A 183 -24.63 -4.32 4.89
C LEU A 183 -25.04 -3.84 6.28
N LYS A 184 -25.55 -2.62 6.39
CA LYS A 184 -26.13 -2.11 7.64
C LYS A 184 -27.30 -2.98 8.12
N ARG A 185 -28.14 -3.47 7.20
CA ARG A 185 -29.20 -4.43 7.53
C ARG A 185 -28.62 -5.78 7.95
N TRP A 186 -27.57 -6.27 7.29
CA TRP A 186 -26.91 -7.53 7.59
C TRP A 186 -26.39 -7.59 9.04
N ILE A 187 -25.88 -6.47 9.57
CA ILE A 187 -25.43 -6.38 10.99
C ILE A 187 -26.55 -6.73 11.97
N GLY A 188 -27.80 -6.39 11.64
CA GLY A 188 -28.97 -6.65 12.50
C GLY A 188 -29.59 -8.05 12.38
N LEU A 189 -29.06 -8.91 11.50
CA LEU A 189 -29.56 -10.27 11.31
C LEU A 189 -29.06 -11.23 12.40
N THR A 190 -29.73 -12.38 12.54
CA THR A 190 -29.21 -13.47 13.38
C THR A 190 -27.95 -14.07 12.76
N ARG A 191 -27.12 -14.73 13.57
CA ARG A 191 -25.87 -15.34 13.10
C ARG A 191 -26.08 -16.36 11.96
N GLU A 192 -27.14 -17.17 12.05
CA GLU A 192 -27.47 -18.16 11.01
C GLU A 192 -27.79 -17.48 9.68
N GLU A 193 -28.59 -16.40 9.72
CA GLU A 193 -28.92 -15.59 8.55
C GLU A 193 -27.69 -14.87 7.99
N GLN A 194 -26.80 -14.36 8.84
CA GLN A 194 -25.56 -13.70 8.43
C GLN A 194 -24.64 -14.64 7.65
N LEU A 195 -24.47 -15.87 8.14
CA LEU A 195 -23.59 -16.89 7.52
C LEU A 195 -24.06 -17.32 6.13
N GLN A 196 -25.37 -17.26 5.89
CA GLN A 196 -26.00 -17.68 4.63
C GLN A 196 -26.41 -16.51 3.73
N TYR A 197 -26.12 -15.27 4.13
CA TYR A 197 -26.59 -14.08 3.43
C TYR A 197 -26.08 -14.06 1.98
N PRO A 198 -26.96 -14.11 0.97
CA PRO A 198 -26.56 -14.15 -0.42
C PRO A 198 -26.05 -12.78 -0.88
N VAL A 199 -25.04 -12.79 -1.74
CA VAL A 199 -24.61 -11.60 -2.47
C VAL A 199 -25.14 -11.69 -3.89
N ASP A 200 -26.15 -10.90 -4.20
CA ASP A 200 -26.66 -10.76 -5.56
C ASP A 200 -25.81 -9.77 -6.37
N ALA A 201 -26.12 -9.65 -7.66
CA ALA A 201 -25.35 -8.81 -8.59
C ALA A 201 -25.39 -7.31 -8.23
N ASP A 202 -26.47 -6.83 -7.63
CA ASP A 202 -26.61 -5.43 -7.25
C ASP A 202 -25.73 -5.12 -6.04
N LEU A 203 -25.76 -5.97 -5.00
CA LEU A 203 -24.87 -5.83 -3.84
C LEU A 203 -23.40 -6.02 -4.21
N GLU A 204 -23.08 -6.99 -5.09
CA GLU A 204 -21.71 -7.17 -5.58
C GLU A 204 -21.20 -5.89 -6.27
N LYS A 205 -22.03 -5.25 -7.10
CA LYS A 205 -21.69 -3.99 -7.74
C LYS A 205 -21.50 -2.85 -6.72
N GLU A 206 -22.36 -2.73 -5.71
CA GLU A 206 -22.20 -1.71 -4.67
C GLU A 206 -20.89 -1.88 -3.88
N ILE A 207 -20.52 -3.13 -3.57
CA ILE A 207 -19.26 -3.46 -2.91
C ILE A 207 -18.06 -3.10 -3.81
N GLU A 208 -18.09 -3.49 -5.09
CA GLU A 208 -17.02 -3.17 -6.04
C GLU A 208 -16.83 -1.65 -6.17
N ASP A 209 -17.92 -0.92 -6.43
CA ASP A 209 -17.92 0.53 -6.56
C ASP A 209 -17.34 1.19 -5.30
N TYR A 210 -17.72 0.69 -4.10
CA TYR A 210 -17.22 1.22 -2.82
C TYR A 210 -15.70 1.06 -2.69
N TYR A 211 -15.16 -0.14 -2.90
CA TYR A 211 -13.71 -0.39 -2.77
C TYR A 211 -12.87 0.46 -3.73
N PHE A 212 -13.29 0.61 -4.98
CA PHE A 212 -12.53 1.37 -5.97
C PHE A 212 -12.67 2.90 -5.79
N LYS A 213 -13.88 3.38 -5.50
CA LYS A 213 -14.13 4.82 -5.31
C LYS A 213 -13.38 5.37 -4.11
N HIS A 214 -13.33 4.62 -3.00
CA HIS A 214 -12.77 5.12 -1.74
C HIS A 214 -11.30 5.54 -1.86
N TYR A 215 -10.49 4.86 -2.68
CA TYR A 215 -9.11 5.28 -2.94
C TYR A 215 -9.02 6.69 -3.51
N SER A 216 -9.88 7.04 -4.47
CA SER A 216 -9.88 8.39 -5.06
C SER A 216 -10.31 9.47 -4.06
N GLU A 217 -11.27 9.16 -3.20
CA GLU A 217 -11.78 10.07 -2.17
C GLU A 217 -10.76 10.33 -1.06
N ARG A 218 -10.00 9.29 -0.67
CA ARG A 218 -9.03 9.36 0.44
C ARG A 218 -7.65 9.84 0.00
N TRP A 219 -7.16 9.39 -1.14
CA TRP A 219 -5.81 9.70 -1.59
C TRP A 219 -5.71 10.98 -2.43
N LEU A 220 -6.84 11.55 -2.87
CA LEU A 220 -6.90 12.89 -3.43
C LEU A 220 -8.21 13.61 -3.03
N PRO A 221 -8.36 14.00 -1.75
CA PRO A 221 -9.63 14.54 -1.24
C PRO A 221 -10.08 15.80 -1.98
N HIS A 222 -11.37 15.91 -2.30
CA HIS A 222 -11.90 17.04 -3.07
C HIS A 222 -11.81 18.40 -2.35
N ALA A 223 -11.75 18.40 -1.02
CA ALA A 223 -11.62 19.61 -0.22
C ALA A 223 -10.20 20.20 -0.22
N ARG A 224 -9.20 19.48 -0.74
CA ARG A 224 -7.81 19.95 -0.79
C ARG A 224 -7.65 21.09 -1.79
N SER A 225 -6.71 22.01 -1.54
CA SER A 225 -6.32 23.00 -2.54
C SER A 225 -5.69 22.31 -3.76
N GLY A 226 -5.93 22.86 -4.95
CA GLY A 226 -5.49 22.27 -6.21
C GLY A 226 -3.97 22.18 -6.32
N TRP A 227 -3.48 21.26 -7.15
CA TRP A 227 -2.08 21.21 -7.54
C TRP A 227 -1.62 22.56 -8.09
N GLY A 228 -0.46 23.04 -7.65
CA GLY A 228 0.07 24.36 -8.04
C GLY A 228 -0.44 25.54 -7.21
N SER A 229 -1.24 25.30 -6.16
CA SER A 229 -1.57 26.35 -5.18
C SER A 229 -0.29 26.91 -4.52
N ALA A 230 -0.30 28.21 -4.21
CA ALA A 230 0.80 28.87 -3.51
C ALA A 230 1.05 28.23 -2.13
N ASP A 231 -0.03 28.03 -1.37
CA ASP A 231 -0.02 27.22 -0.16
C ASP A 231 -0.25 25.76 -0.56
N LYS A 232 0.84 24.99 -0.60
CA LYS A 232 0.80 23.58 -0.94
C LYS A 232 0.10 22.81 0.20
N PRO A 233 -0.87 21.93 -0.11
CA PRO A 233 -1.36 20.96 0.86
C PRO A 233 -0.20 20.18 1.46
N LEU A 234 -0.31 19.85 2.73
CA LEU A 234 0.64 18.98 3.42
C LEU A 234 -0.07 17.67 3.80
N ASP A 235 -0.49 16.93 2.77
CA ASP A 235 -1.35 15.75 2.87
C ASP A 235 -0.68 14.48 2.30
N ALA A 236 -1.34 13.34 2.46
CA ALA A 236 -0.86 12.06 1.92
C ALA A 236 -0.62 12.10 0.40
N ALA A 237 -1.46 12.83 -0.35
CA ALA A 237 -1.31 12.98 -1.80
C ALA A 237 0.03 13.63 -2.18
N GLN A 238 0.44 14.66 -1.44
CA GLN A 238 1.70 15.37 -1.66
C GLN A 238 2.92 14.51 -1.30
N ALA A 239 2.80 13.66 -0.28
CA ALA A 239 3.83 12.70 0.12
C ALA A 239 3.99 11.59 -0.92
N MET A 240 2.90 10.96 -1.33
CA MET A 240 2.91 9.90 -2.35
C MET A 240 3.36 10.40 -3.73
N ALA A 241 3.22 11.70 -4.03
CA ALA A 241 3.76 12.31 -5.24
C ALA A 241 5.26 12.67 -5.16
N ARG A 242 5.92 12.47 -4.02
CA ARG A 242 7.35 12.83 -3.83
C ARG A 242 8.21 11.68 -3.36
N ILE A 243 7.62 10.72 -2.66
CA ILE A 243 8.34 9.59 -2.08
C ILE A 243 7.81 8.30 -2.70
N PRO A 244 8.61 7.57 -3.51
CA PRO A 244 8.23 6.25 -3.99
C PRO A 244 7.90 5.31 -2.83
N THR A 245 6.73 4.68 -2.91
CA THR A 245 6.22 3.84 -1.82
C THR A 245 6.56 2.37 -2.02
N VAL A 246 6.63 1.67 -0.89
CA VAL A 246 6.59 0.20 -0.79
C VAL A 246 5.47 -0.11 0.19
N MET A 247 4.35 -0.65 -0.30
CA MET A 247 3.13 -0.82 0.49
C MET A 247 2.85 -2.29 0.80
N MET A 248 2.30 -2.53 1.98
CA MET A 248 1.67 -3.78 2.39
C MET A 248 0.25 -3.47 2.84
N TRP A 249 -0.72 -4.36 2.64
CA TRP A 249 -2.03 -4.18 3.27
C TRP A 249 -2.08 -4.69 4.70
N ASP A 250 -3.10 -4.24 5.42
CA ASP A 250 -3.54 -4.83 6.67
C ASP A 250 -5.06 -5.06 6.69
N ASP A 251 -5.67 -5.31 7.85
CA ASP A 251 -7.10 -5.64 7.92
C ASP A 251 -7.98 -4.48 7.51
N HIS A 252 -7.70 -3.23 7.89
CA HIS A 252 -8.55 -2.11 7.50
C HIS A 252 -8.54 -1.81 6.00
N ASP A 253 -7.53 -2.28 5.25
CA ASP A 253 -7.52 -2.27 3.78
C ASP A 253 -8.53 -3.28 3.17
N ILE A 254 -9.08 -4.18 4.00
CA ILE A 254 -10.17 -5.11 3.71
C ILE A 254 -11.44 -4.64 4.45
N PHE A 255 -11.47 -4.83 5.77
CA PHE A 255 -12.32 -4.24 6.78
C PHE A 255 -11.81 -4.71 8.15
N ASP A 256 -12.13 -3.96 9.20
CA ASP A 256 -11.69 -4.23 10.57
C ASP A 256 -11.81 -5.71 11.01
N GLY A 257 -10.72 -6.23 11.58
CA GLY A 257 -10.63 -7.56 12.15
C GLY A 257 -10.49 -8.72 11.15
N TRP A 258 -10.27 -8.46 9.84
CA TRP A 258 -10.11 -9.54 8.86
C TRP A 258 -9.08 -10.58 9.31
N GLY A 259 -9.52 -11.84 9.34
CA GLY A 259 -8.72 -12.97 9.81
C GLY A 259 -8.86 -13.31 11.28
N SER A 260 -9.51 -12.48 12.10
CA SER A 260 -9.82 -12.75 13.51
C SER A 260 -11.21 -13.37 13.74
N TYR A 261 -12.07 -13.37 12.72
CA TYR A 261 -13.41 -13.96 12.75
C TYR A 261 -13.36 -15.50 12.68
N SER A 262 -14.44 -16.16 13.11
CA SER A 262 -14.54 -17.63 13.00
C SER A 262 -14.44 -18.12 11.54
N SER A 263 -13.96 -19.35 11.35
CA SER A 263 -13.82 -19.95 10.02
C SER A 263 -15.15 -20.04 9.26
N GLU A 264 -16.28 -20.12 9.96
CA GLU A 264 -17.62 -20.05 9.34
C GLU A 264 -17.93 -18.67 8.78
N MET A 265 -17.66 -17.61 9.55
CA MET A 265 -17.90 -16.23 9.10
C MET A 265 -16.98 -15.89 7.93
N GLN A 266 -15.68 -16.21 8.04
CA GLN A 266 -14.72 -15.93 6.96
C GLN A 266 -15.11 -16.61 5.65
N ARG A 267 -15.74 -17.80 5.71
CA ARG A 267 -16.24 -18.53 4.53
C ARG A 267 -17.63 -18.12 4.08
N SER A 268 -18.32 -17.22 4.78
CA SER A 268 -19.64 -16.75 4.39
C SER A 268 -19.58 -16.08 3.00
N PRO A 269 -20.67 -16.14 2.20
CA PRO A 269 -20.68 -15.55 0.86
C PRO A 269 -20.32 -14.06 0.86
N LEU A 270 -20.80 -13.31 1.87
CA LEU A 270 -20.51 -11.89 2.00
C LEU A 270 -19.03 -11.60 2.30
N PHE A 271 -18.42 -12.29 3.26
CA PHE A 271 -17.01 -12.06 3.63
C PHE A 271 -16.07 -12.44 2.48
N GLN A 272 -16.33 -13.56 1.82
CA GLN A 272 -15.59 -13.97 0.62
C GLN A 272 -15.73 -12.91 -0.49
N ARG A 273 -16.90 -12.25 -0.59
CA ARG A 273 -17.08 -11.23 -1.61
C ARG A 273 -16.36 -9.92 -1.28
N LEU A 274 -16.46 -9.44 -0.04
CA LEU A 274 -15.74 -8.26 0.45
C LEU A 274 -14.23 -8.44 0.24
N PHE A 275 -13.67 -9.57 0.67
CA PHE A 275 -12.25 -9.87 0.53
C PHE A 275 -11.78 -9.88 -0.93
N PHE A 276 -12.57 -10.41 -1.85
CA PHE A 276 -12.23 -10.38 -3.27
C PHE A 276 -12.15 -8.95 -3.84
N HIS A 277 -13.09 -8.07 -3.50
CA HIS A 277 -13.03 -6.69 -3.98
C HIS A 277 -11.92 -5.89 -3.29
N ALA A 278 -11.69 -6.11 -1.99
CA ALA A 278 -10.53 -5.57 -1.28
C ALA A 278 -9.21 -5.96 -1.95
N ARG A 279 -9.04 -7.26 -2.26
CA ARG A 279 -7.87 -7.82 -2.94
C ARG A 279 -7.65 -7.19 -4.31
N ARG A 280 -8.72 -7.01 -5.10
CA ARG A 280 -8.68 -6.31 -6.39
C ARG A 280 -8.29 -4.84 -6.24
N ALA A 281 -8.83 -4.14 -5.24
CA ALA A 281 -8.53 -2.74 -5.03
C ALA A 281 -7.09 -2.54 -4.56
N PHE A 282 -6.62 -3.33 -3.60
CA PHE A 282 -5.22 -3.33 -3.16
C PHE A 282 -4.25 -3.58 -4.32
N TRP A 283 -4.54 -4.58 -5.16
CA TRP A 283 -3.76 -4.92 -6.36
C TRP A 283 -3.61 -3.74 -7.33
N VAL A 284 -4.69 -3.00 -7.56
CA VAL A 284 -4.71 -1.87 -8.50
C VAL A 284 -4.09 -0.61 -7.91
N PHE A 285 -4.44 -0.24 -6.68
CA PHE A 285 -4.12 1.09 -6.15
C PHE A 285 -2.81 1.12 -5.38
N GLN A 286 -2.55 0.12 -4.53
CA GLN A 286 -1.35 0.07 -3.71
C GLN A 286 -0.22 -0.67 -4.41
N MET A 287 -0.51 -1.83 -5.00
CA MET A 287 0.47 -2.61 -5.76
C MET A 287 0.62 -2.13 -7.21
N GLN A 288 -0.33 -1.33 -7.72
CA GLN A 288 -0.24 -0.70 -9.04
C GLN A 288 -0.01 -1.72 -10.17
N HIS A 289 -0.81 -2.77 -10.21
CA HIS A 289 -0.88 -3.77 -11.29
C HIS A 289 -2.22 -3.70 -12.01
N ALA A 290 -2.26 -4.19 -13.26
CA ALA A 290 -3.51 -4.22 -14.02
C ALA A 290 -4.43 -5.29 -13.44
N VAL A 291 -5.71 -4.95 -13.24
CA VAL A 291 -6.67 -5.82 -12.54
C VAL A 291 -6.83 -7.17 -13.24
N GLU A 292 -6.67 -7.21 -14.56
CA GLU A 292 -6.77 -8.42 -15.40
C GLU A 292 -5.59 -9.38 -15.19
N GLN A 293 -4.50 -8.93 -14.56
CA GLN A 293 -3.35 -9.77 -14.21
C GLN A 293 -3.51 -10.46 -12.85
N LEU A 294 -4.55 -10.14 -12.08
CA LEU A 294 -4.79 -10.76 -10.78
C LEU A 294 -5.51 -12.11 -10.99
N PRO A 295 -4.86 -13.26 -10.71
CA PRO A 295 -5.55 -14.55 -10.74
C PRO A 295 -6.54 -14.66 -9.58
N ASP A 296 -7.59 -15.44 -9.78
CA ASP A 296 -8.51 -15.83 -8.72
C ASP A 296 -7.78 -16.65 -7.65
N LEU A 297 -8.22 -16.53 -6.39
CA LEU A 297 -7.79 -17.42 -5.33
C LEU A 297 -8.59 -18.72 -5.41
N VAL A 298 -7.89 -19.83 -5.65
CA VAL A 298 -8.48 -21.16 -5.74
C VAL A 298 -8.23 -21.89 -4.42
N PRO A 299 -9.27 -22.18 -3.62
CA PRO A 299 -9.09 -22.92 -2.37
C PRO A 299 -8.56 -24.34 -2.62
N ARG A 300 -7.67 -24.81 -1.75
CA ARG A 300 -7.19 -26.19 -1.78
C ARG A 300 -8.20 -27.12 -1.10
N THR A 301 -8.63 -28.15 -1.85
CA THR A 301 -9.52 -29.20 -1.33
C THR A 301 -8.80 -30.52 -1.05
N ASP A 302 -7.52 -30.59 -1.39
CA ASP A 302 -6.68 -31.79 -1.26
C ASP A 302 -6.01 -31.91 0.13
N VAL A 303 -6.09 -30.86 0.94
CA VAL A 303 -5.58 -30.85 2.33
C VAL A 303 -6.74 -30.79 3.30
N ARG A 304 -6.75 -31.73 4.26
CA ARG A 304 -7.63 -31.64 5.43
C ARG A 304 -6.81 -31.14 6.62
N VAL A 305 -6.91 -29.84 6.90
CA VAL A 305 -6.38 -29.21 8.11
C VAL A 305 -7.41 -29.29 9.24
N ARG A 306 -6.95 -29.32 10.50
CA ARG A 306 -7.85 -29.44 11.67
C ARG A 306 -8.62 -28.15 11.96
N SER A 307 -8.09 -27.02 11.52
CA SER A 307 -8.46 -25.65 11.89
C SER A 307 -9.30 -24.91 10.82
N ASP A 308 -9.67 -25.58 9.72
CA ASP A 308 -10.36 -24.96 8.57
C ASP A 308 -9.64 -23.70 8.05
N ASP A 309 -8.31 -23.67 8.17
CA ASP A 309 -7.50 -22.52 7.75
C ASP A 309 -7.60 -22.27 6.23
N PRO A 310 -7.61 -20.99 5.80
CA PRO A 310 -7.56 -20.66 4.39
C PRO A 310 -6.25 -21.17 3.77
N LEU A 311 -6.37 -22.06 2.80
CA LEU A 311 -5.26 -22.57 2.00
C LEU A 311 -5.65 -22.49 0.53
N PHE A 312 -4.75 -21.96 -0.29
CA PHE A 312 -5.01 -21.73 -1.70
C PHE A 312 -3.95 -22.39 -2.58
N GLU A 313 -4.28 -22.60 -3.85
CA GLU A 313 -3.32 -23.09 -4.83
C GLU A 313 -2.17 -22.09 -5.00
N PRO A 314 -0.92 -22.56 -5.13
CA PRO A 314 0.23 -21.68 -5.28
C PRO A 314 0.18 -20.93 -6.63
N VAL A 315 0.55 -19.65 -6.61
CA VAL A 315 0.65 -18.84 -7.82
C VAL A 315 2.12 -18.70 -8.22
N LYS A 316 2.41 -18.94 -9.49
CA LYS A 316 3.72 -18.67 -10.08
C LYS A 316 3.78 -17.24 -10.65
N TRP A 317 3.91 -16.27 -9.75
CA TRP A 317 3.87 -14.84 -10.05
C TRP A 317 4.85 -14.39 -11.13
N SER A 318 6.04 -14.98 -11.19
CA SER A 318 7.03 -14.68 -12.24
C SER A 318 6.52 -14.97 -13.64
N GLN A 319 5.62 -15.94 -13.80
CA GLN A 319 4.96 -16.24 -15.06
C GLN A 319 3.76 -15.32 -15.31
N VAL A 320 2.89 -15.16 -14.31
CA VAL A 320 1.71 -14.28 -14.36
C VAL A 320 2.10 -12.86 -14.75
N LEU A 321 3.21 -12.36 -14.19
CA LEU A 321 3.67 -10.97 -14.37
C LEU A 321 4.78 -10.81 -15.41
N SER A 322 5.10 -11.87 -16.17
CA SER A 322 6.22 -11.89 -17.13
C SER A 322 6.13 -10.81 -18.23
N SER A 323 4.92 -10.36 -18.57
CA SER A 323 4.69 -9.31 -19.57
C SER A 323 4.93 -7.89 -19.03
N ASP A 324 4.95 -7.72 -17.71
CA ASP A 324 5.11 -6.42 -17.06
C ASP A 324 6.53 -6.23 -16.51
N LYS A 325 7.33 -5.42 -17.22
CA LYS A 325 8.73 -5.12 -16.84
C LYS A 325 8.88 -4.30 -15.56
N LEU A 326 7.77 -3.72 -15.07
CA LEU A 326 7.69 -2.90 -13.86
C LEU A 326 6.85 -3.57 -12.78
N ALA A 327 6.56 -4.87 -12.94
CA ALA A 327 5.89 -5.67 -11.93
C ALA A 327 6.64 -5.66 -10.59
N LEU A 328 5.89 -5.74 -9.48
CA LEU A 328 6.48 -6.05 -8.20
C LEU A 328 7.11 -7.46 -8.20
N PRO A 329 8.24 -7.64 -7.49
CA PRO A 329 8.93 -8.92 -7.40
C PRO A 329 8.26 -9.86 -6.38
N LEU A 330 7.00 -10.23 -6.65
CA LEU A 330 6.26 -11.20 -5.84
C LEU A 330 7.00 -12.54 -5.81
N LEU A 331 7.03 -13.17 -4.63
CA LEU A 331 7.66 -14.47 -4.46
C LEU A 331 6.81 -15.54 -5.13
N ASP A 332 7.42 -16.46 -5.88
CA ASP A 332 6.74 -17.58 -6.50
C ASP A 332 6.29 -18.64 -5.48
N GLU A 333 5.25 -19.39 -5.87
CA GLU A 333 4.70 -20.54 -5.16
C GLU A 333 4.05 -20.16 -3.81
N GLN A 334 3.36 -19.01 -3.79
CA GLN A 334 2.52 -18.56 -2.69
C GLN A 334 1.27 -17.83 -3.25
N PRO A 335 0.10 -17.91 -2.59
CA PRO A 335 -1.15 -17.43 -3.17
C PRO A 335 -1.42 -15.93 -3.00
N GLY A 336 -0.76 -15.31 -2.02
CA GLY A 336 -0.94 -13.91 -1.66
C GLY A 336 0.05 -12.97 -2.33
N PHE A 337 0.36 -11.88 -1.64
CA PHE A 337 1.13 -10.76 -2.17
C PHE A 337 2.47 -10.56 -1.48
N THR A 338 3.10 -11.63 -0.99
CA THR A 338 4.44 -11.50 -0.41
C THR A 338 5.47 -11.17 -1.49
N PHE A 339 6.22 -10.09 -1.33
CA PHE A 339 7.30 -9.69 -2.25
C PHE A 339 8.52 -9.19 -1.49
N ALA A 340 9.64 -9.05 -2.19
CA ALA A 340 10.84 -8.50 -1.59
C ALA A 340 11.65 -7.63 -2.55
N HIS A 341 12.18 -6.53 -2.03
CA HIS A 341 13.10 -5.67 -2.76
C HIS A 341 14.50 -5.73 -2.16
N SER A 342 15.52 -5.57 -3.01
CA SER A 342 16.90 -5.34 -2.58
C SER A 342 17.42 -4.07 -3.23
N ALA A 343 18.00 -3.19 -2.41
CA ALA A 343 18.52 -1.89 -2.84
C ALA A 343 19.73 -1.49 -2.00
N GLY A 344 20.91 -1.46 -2.62
CA GLY A 344 22.15 -1.36 -1.85
C GLY A 344 22.24 -2.49 -0.81
N PRO A 345 22.87 -2.28 0.35
CA PRO A 345 23.07 -3.31 1.38
C PRO A 345 21.81 -3.71 2.14
N VAL A 346 20.63 -3.29 1.68
CA VAL A 346 19.35 -3.51 2.36
C VAL A 346 18.44 -4.37 1.50
N SER A 347 17.82 -5.38 2.12
CA SER A 347 16.66 -6.06 1.55
C SER A 347 15.44 -5.85 2.44
N VAL A 348 14.29 -5.65 1.82
CA VAL A 348 12.99 -5.44 2.48
C VAL A 348 12.06 -6.56 2.03
N ILE A 349 11.61 -7.39 2.97
CA ILE A 349 10.52 -8.34 2.76
C ILE A 349 9.22 -7.65 3.16
N VAL A 350 8.25 -7.71 2.27
CA VAL A 350 6.87 -7.31 2.52
C VAL A 350 6.03 -8.58 2.60
N ALA A 351 5.64 -8.98 3.81
CA ALA A 351 4.88 -10.20 4.03
C ALA A 351 3.38 -9.92 3.95
N ASP A 352 2.67 -10.66 3.11
CA ASP A 352 1.21 -10.64 3.09
C ASP A 352 0.67 -11.48 4.26
N LEU A 353 0.16 -10.79 5.29
CA LEU A 353 -0.35 -11.42 6.51
C LEU A 353 -1.86 -11.57 6.54
N ARG A 354 -2.55 -11.35 5.41
CA ARG A 354 -4.03 -11.29 5.34
C ARG A 354 -4.64 -12.30 4.38
N THR A 355 -3.94 -12.70 3.30
CA THR A 355 -4.51 -13.68 2.33
C THR A 355 -4.84 -15.03 2.97
N GLU A 356 -3.92 -15.59 3.77
CA GLU A 356 -4.07 -16.91 4.38
C GLU A 356 -4.41 -16.81 5.88
N ARG A 357 -4.90 -15.66 6.32
CA ARG A 357 -5.10 -15.36 7.75
C ARG A 357 -6.35 -16.04 8.30
N SER A 358 -6.20 -16.67 9.45
CA SER A 358 -7.26 -17.15 10.34
C SER A 358 -6.90 -16.83 11.81
N GLN A 359 -7.71 -17.33 12.74
CA GLN A 359 -7.41 -17.25 14.17
C GLN A 359 -6.17 -18.07 14.56
N GLU A 360 -5.90 -19.16 13.83
CA GLU A 360 -4.81 -20.10 14.14
C GLU A 360 -3.64 -20.03 13.15
N GLN A 361 -3.81 -19.33 12.01
CA GLN A 361 -2.81 -19.21 10.96
C GLN A 361 -2.62 -17.74 10.55
N VAL A 362 -1.36 -17.30 10.44
CA VAL A 362 -1.01 -16.01 9.81
C VAL A 362 -0.62 -16.19 8.36
N LEU A 363 0.27 -17.15 8.10
CA LEU A 363 0.80 -17.50 6.80
C LEU A 363 0.64 -19.00 6.59
N GLY A 364 0.22 -19.40 5.39
CA GLY A 364 0.13 -20.80 5.03
C GLY A 364 1.51 -21.42 4.76
N PRO A 365 1.60 -22.76 4.72
CA PRO A 365 2.86 -23.47 4.47
C PRO A 365 3.54 -23.08 3.14
N GLY A 366 2.76 -22.78 2.10
CA GLY A 366 3.28 -22.33 0.80
C GLY A 366 4.04 -21.02 0.92
N THR A 367 3.43 -20.03 1.58
CA THR A 367 4.02 -18.71 1.82
C THR A 367 5.26 -18.79 2.72
N TRP A 368 5.22 -19.60 3.79
CA TRP A 368 6.42 -19.88 4.59
C TRP A 368 7.55 -20.48 3.76
N GLY A 369 7.24 -21.46 2.91
CA GLY A 369 8.22 -22.07 2.01
C GLY A 369 8.80 -21.07 1.01
N ALA A 370 7.98 -20.17 0.47
CA ALA A 370 8.43 -19.10 -0.42
C ALA A 370 9.39 -18.12 0.27
N LEU A 371 9.04 -17.69 1.48
CA LEU A 371 9.91 -16.86 2.32
C LEU A 371 11.23 -17.55 2.64
N GLN A 372 11.20 -18.82 3.07
CA GLN A 372 12.41 -19.59 3.38
C GLN A 372 13.31 -19.78 2.15
N ARG A 373 12.74 -20.09 0.98
CA ARG A 373 13.49 -20.17 -0.28
C ARG A 373 14.15 -18.84 -0.63
N TRP A 374 13.41 -17.73 -0.53
CA TRP A 374 13.96 -16.41 -0.80
C TRP A 374 15.08 -16.04 0.18
N LEU A 375 14.87 -16.26 1.49
CA LEU A 375 15.86 -16.03 2.54
C LEU A 375 17.13 -16.87 2.34
N SER A 376 16.98 -18.13 1.93
CA SER A 376 18.11 -19.03 1.67
C SER A 376 18.91 -18.62 0.44
N GLY A 377 18.29 -17.87 -0.48
CA GLY A 377 18.94 -17.28 -1.65
C GLY A 377 19.68 -15.97 -1.37
N ILE A 378 19.53 -15.39 -0.17
CA ILE A 378 20.35 -14.26 0.25
C ILE A 378 21.73 -14.82 0.61
N GLU A 379 22.70 -14.72 -0.31
CA GLU A 379 24.08 -15.12 -0.04
C GLU A 379 24.61 -14.39 1.21
N SER A 380 25.05 -15.15 2.22
CA SER A 380 25.92 -14.65 3.29
C SER A 380 27.28 -14.31 2.66
N GLY A 381 27.41 -13.12 2.08
CA GLY A 381 28.44 -12.85 1.08
C GLY A 381 29.87 -12.73 1.60
N ASP A 382 30.79 -13.33 0.84
CA ASP A 382 32.05 -12.71 0.41
C ASP A 382 31.87 -12.19 -1.04
N ALA A 383 32.43 -11.01 -1.33
CA ALA A 383 32.01 -10.13 -2.42
C ALA A 383 32.50 -10.52 -3.83
N ALA A 384 31.59 -10.85 -4.76
CA ALA A 384 31.60 -10.36 -6.16
C ALA A 384 30.58 -11.09 -7.08
N SER A 385 29.45 -10.45 -7.39
CA SER A 385 28.74 -10.60 -8.68
C SER A 385 27.75 -9.45 -8.94
N PRO A 386 27.48 -9.07 -10.20
CA PRO A 386 26.61 -7.95 -10.54
C PRO A 386 25.14 -8.34 -10.31
N GLY A 387 24.47 -7.69 -9.35
CA GLY A 387 23.15 -8.13 -8.87
C GLY A 387 23.21 -8.90 -7.53
N GLY A 388 24.42 -9.21 -7.04
CA GLY A 388 24.66 -9.56 -5.65
C GLY A 388 25.01 -8.30 -4.87
N ILE A 389 24.14 -7.89 -3.96
CA ILE A 389 24.51 -6.96 -2.91
C ILE A 389 24.43 -7.76 -1.63
N ASN A 390 25.57 -7.95 -0.96
CA ASN A 390 25.63 -8.56 0.36
C ASN A 390 24.60 -7.86 1.24
N CYS A 391 23.51 -8.56 1.54
CA CYS A 391 22.44 -8.02 2.37
C CYS A 391 23.00 -7.87 3.78
N GLN A 392 23.33 -6.65 4.18
CA GLN A 392 23.81 -6.35 5.54
C GLN A 392 22.63 -6.11 6.48
N HIS A 393 21.51 -5.63 5.93
CA HIS A 393 20.30 -5.31 6.68
C HIS A 393 19.09 -5.94 6.01
N LEU A 394 18.42 -6.81 6.74
CA LEU A 394 17.13 -7.36 6.36
C LEU A 394 16.03 -6.67 7.16
N LEU A 395 15.08 -6.04 6.47
CA LEU A 395 13.87 -5.48 7.06
C LEU A 395 12.69 -6.38 6.72
N LEU A 396 11.93 -6.78 7.73
CA LEU A 396 10.67 -7.49 7.57
C LEU A 396 9.54 -6.53 7.91
N MET A 397 8.69 -6.21 6.94
CA MET A 397 7.45 -5.49 7.19
C MET A 397 6.38 -6.48 7.64
N SER A 398 5.81 -6.22 8.80
CA SER A 398 4.77 -7.02 9.44
C SER A 398 3.71 -6.08 9.99
N SER A 399 2.47 -6.24 9.54
CA SER A 399 1.34 -5.47 10.03
C SER A 399 0.73 -6.07 11.30
N VAL A 400 1.02 -7.34 11.58
CA VAL A 400 0.68 -8.01 12.83
C VAL A 400 1.82 -7.83 13.83
N PRO A 401 1.55 -7.49 15.11
CA PRO A 401 2.59 -7.39 16.14
C PRO A 401 3.34 -8.72 16.30
N VAL A 402 4.67 -8.68 16.24
CA VAL A 402 5.55 -9.88 16.40
C VAL A 402 5.53 -10.43 17.82
N VAL A 403 5.19 -9.59 18.81
CA VAL A 403 5.08 -9.97 20.23
C VAL A 403 3.66 -9.69 20.69
N HIS A 404 2.94 -10.76 21.02
CA HIS A 404 1.72 -10.67 21.81
C HIS A 404 2.13 -10.78 23.29
N PRO A 405 2.31 -9.69 24.05
CA PRO A 405 2.25 -9.81 25.50
C PRO A 405 0.87 -10.38 25.82
N LYS A 406 0.79 -11.47 26.59
CA LYS A 406 -0.48 -12.09 26.98
C LYS A 406 -1.42 -11.00 27.52
N LEU A 407 -2.43 -10.63 26.74
CA LEU A 407 -3.35 -9.51 27.01
C LEU A 407 -4.31 -9.79 28.18
N SER A 408 -4.22 -10.94 28.84
CA SER A 408 -5.02 -11.26 30.03
C SER A 408 -4.83 -10.26 31.18
N LEU A 409 -3.78 -9.43 31.17
CA LEU A 409 -3.57 -8.33 32.13
C LEU A 409 -4.05 -6.95 31.63
N ALA A 410 -4.20 -6.75 30.31
CA ALA A 410 -4.66 -5.50 29.72
C ALA A 410 -6.18 -5.49 29.51
N GLU A 411 -6.80 -6.64 29.22
CA GLU A 411 -8.25 -6.81 29.12
C GLU A 411 -8.94 -6.45 30.46
N ALA A 412 -8.36 -6.85 31.59
CA ALA A 412 -8.86 -6.49 32.93
C ALA A 412 -8.83 -4.98 33.23
N PHE A 413 -8.09 -4.17 32.44
CA PHE A 413 -8.04 -2.71 32.57
C PHE A 413 -8.93 -1.99 31.53
N LEU A 414 -9.29 -2.65 30.43
CA LEU A 414 -10.02 -2.07 29.30
C LEU A 414 -11.54 -2.36 29.33
N ASP A 415 -11.98 -3.38 30.07
CA ASP A 415 -13.41 -3.70 30.27
C ASP A 415 -14.24 -2.57 30.92
N ASN A 416 -13.62 -1.46 31.33
CA ASN A 416 -14.30 -0.27 31.85
C ASN A 416 -14.65 0.80 30.78
N PHE A 417 -14.31 0.60 29.51
CA PHE A 417 -14.68 1.52 28.42
C PHE A 417 -15.39 0.76 27.31
N GLY A 418 -16.72 0.69 27.44
CA GLY A 418 -17.58 -0.06 26.54
C GLY A 418 -17.41 0.28 25.06
N GLN A 419 -17.43 -0.79 24.25
CA GLN A 419 -17.78 -0.75 22.84
C GLN A 419 -18.66 -1.97 22.53
N ASP A 420 -19.91 -1.69 22.17
CA ASP A 420 -20.74 -2.62 21.40
C ASP A 420 -20.39 -2.40 19.92
N HIS A 421 -19.64 -3.30 19.28
CA HIS A 421 -19.69 -3.58 17.84
C HIS A 421 -19.07 -4.96 17.55
N VAL A 422 -19.79 -5.78 16.79
CA VAL A 422 -19.50 -7.15 16.28
C VAL A 422 -18.76 -8.08 17.26
N LEU A 423 -19.55 -8.76 18.10
CA LEU A 423 -19.11 -9.79 19.04
C LEU A 423 -18.62 -11.07 18.34
N ASP A 424 -17.44 -11.04 17.74
CA ASP A 424 -16.72 -12.26 17.32
C ASP A 424 -15.20 -12.15 17.46
N SER A 425 -14.66 -10.99 17.88
CA SER A 425 -13.27 -10.88 18.32
C SER A 425 -13.14 -11.47 19.73
N CYS A 426 -12.64 -12.70 19.81
CA CYS A 426 -12.35 -13.47 21.02
C CYS A 426 -13.56 -14.06 21.76
N ARG A 427 -13.93 -15.29 21.41
CA ARG A 427 -14.37 -16.31 22.36
C ARG A 427 -13.69 -17.65 22.11
#